data_AF-A0A1G6J1J8-F1
#
_entry.id   AF-A0A1G6J1J8-F1
#
_cell.length_a   1.000
_cell.length_b   1.000
_cell.length_c   1.000
_cell.angle_alpha   90.00
_cell.angle_beta   90.00
_cell.angle_gamma   90.00
#
_symmetry.space_group_name_H-M   'P 1'
#
loop_
_entity.id
_entity.type
_entity.pdbx_description
1 polymer ?
#
loop_
_entity_poly.entity_id
_entity_poly.type
_entity_poly.pdbx_seq_one_letter_code
_entity_poly.pdbx_strand_id
1 'polypeptide(L)'
;MYKKGVALEIQFSPERLNDGAGDPYWIDLTADEAAALLDTLQTRLAARETTAAPLVVALDTPQESVAQEAPAGGTTSVADTGDGFRQWVCVICGWVYDEAAGAPDDGLPPGTRWADVPDAWRCPLCDVGKEDFALVEF
;
A
#
# COMPACT_ATOMS: atom_id res chain seq x y z
N MET A 1 0.09 2.76 30.99
CA MET A 1 1.15 3.78 31.20
C MET A 1 1.77 4.05 29.85
N TYR A 2 1.55 5.24 29.28
CA TYR A 2 2.09 5.60 27.97
C TYR A 2 3.62 5.76 28.05
N LYS A 3 4.35 5.22 27.07
CA LYS A 3 5.79 5.51 26.95
C LYS A 3 5.92 6.95 26.44
N LYS A 4 6.71 7.77 27.13
CA LYS A 4 6.99 9.15 26.73
C LYS A 4 7.58 9.16 25.31
N GLY A 5 6.98 9.94 24.41
CA GLY A 5 7.42 10.07 23.02
C GLY A 5 6.75 9.11 22.02
N VAL A 6 5.75 8.33 22.43
CA VAL A 6 4.90 7.56 21.51
C VAL A 6 3.99 8.50 20.73
N ALA A 7 4.04 8.42 19.40
CA ALA A 7 3.21 9.23 18.49
C ALA A 7 1.88 8.53 18.11
N LEU A 8 1.85 7.20 18.14
CA LEU A 8 0.73 6.37 17.70
C LEU A 8 0.59 5.14 18.61
N GLU A 9 -0.63 4.86 19.03
CA GLU A 9 -1.04 3.61 19.65
C GLU A 9 -2.18 2.99 18.83
N ILE A 10 -2.02 1.71 18.51
CA ILE A 10 -3.03 0.92 17.80
C ILE A 10 -3.62 -0.05 18.82
N GLN A 11 -4.93 0.02 19.01
CA GLN A 11 -5.70 -0.91 19.83
C GLN A 11 -6.44 -1.89 18.92
N PHE A 12 -6.35 -3.16 19.27
CA PHE A 12 -7.02 -4.25 18.57
C PHE A 12 -7.40 -5.37 19.54
N SER A 13 -8.42 -6.14 19.20
CA SER A 13 -8.82 -7.33 19.94
C SER A 13 -7.71 -8.38 19.92
N PRO A 14 -7.48 -9.13 21.01
CA PRO A 14 -6.48 -10.20 21.05
C PRO A 14 -6.65 -11.28 19.97
N GLU A 15 -7.87 -11.45 19.45
CA GLU A 15 -8.18 -12.40 18.36
C GLU A 15 -7.51 -12.05 17.03
N ARG A 16 -7.05 -10.80 16.85
CA ARG A 16 -6.32 -10.37 15.66
C ARG A 16 -4.82 -10.62 15.74
N LEU A 17 -4.33 -11.00 16.92
CA LEU A 17 -2.93 -11.29 17.14
C LEU A 17 -2.57 -12.60 16.45
N ASN A 18 -1.64 -12.53 15.50
CA ASN A 18 -1.02 -13.71 14.93
C ASN A 18 0.22 -14.07 15.74
N ASP A 19 0.14 -15.14 16.54
CA ASP A 19 1.18 -15.60 17.47
C ASP A 19 1.55 -17.08 17.30
N GLY A 20 1.13 -17.71 16.20
CA GLY A 20 1.02 -19.17 16.09
C GLY A 20 2.24 -19.97 15.60
N ALA A 21 3.37 -19.35 15.29
CA ALA A 21 4.45 -20.04 14.56
C ALA A 21 5.89 -19.84 15.09
N GLY A 22 6.06 -19.20 16.24
CA GLY A 22 7.39 -18.81 16.72
C GLY A 22 7.99 -17.60 15.98
N ASP A 23 7.21 -17.02 15.08
CA ASP A 23 7.45 -15.73 14.47
C ASP A 23 7.08 -14.58 15.44
N PRO A 24 7.48 -13.33 15.17
CA PRO A 24 7.12 -12.16 15.98
C PRO A 24 5.60 -11.99 16.13
N TYR A 25 5.12 -11.09 16.99
CA TYR A 25 3.68 -10.80 17.05
C TYR A 25 3.29 -9.80 15.95
N TRP A 26 2.30 -10.11 15.11
CA TRP A 26 1.71 -9.15 14.16
C TRP A 26 0.18 -9.23 14.13
N ILE A 27 -0.43 -8.27 13.43
CA ILE A 27 -1.86 -8.24 13.09
C ILE A 27 -1.99 -8.04 11.59
N ASP A 28 -3.03 -8.61 10.99
CA ASP A 28 -3.34 -8.41 9.58
C ASP A 28 -4.35 -7.26 9.43
N LEU A 29 -4.00 -6.24 8.66
CA LEU A 29 -4.92 -5.17 8.26
C LEU A 29 -5.54 -5.51 6.91
N THR A 30 -6.84 -5.27 6.76
CA THR A 30 -7.44 -5.25 5.43
C THR A 30 -6.97 -4.01 4.65
N ALA A 31 -7.15 -4.00 3.32
CA ALA A 31 -6.82 -2.83 2.50
C ALA A 31 -7.58 -1.57 2.99
N ASP A 32 -8.85 -1.73 3.36
CA ASP A 32 -9.68 -0.64 3.88
C ASP A 32 -9.19 -0.13 5.24
N GLU A 33 -8.78 -1.04 6.14
CA GLU A 33 -8.21 -0.67 7.45
C GLU A 33 -6.86 0.05 7.30
N ALA A 34 -6.02 -0.41 6.38
CA ALA A 34 -4.75 0.23 6.07
C ALA A 34 -4.95 1.63 5.48
N ALA A 35 -5.88 1.79 4.55
CA ALA A 35 -6.23 3.09 3.96
C ALA A 35 -6.77 4.06 5.01
N ALA A 36 -7.67 3.61 5.88
CA ALA A 36 -8.22 4.44 6.98
C ALA A 36 -7.13 4.88 7.98
N LEU A 37 -6.18 3.98 8.29
CA LEU A 37 -5.04 4.31 9.14
C LEU A 37 -4.14 5.37 8.48
N LEU A 38 -3.86 5.23 7.18
CA LEU A 38 -3.05 6.18 6.44
C LEU A 38 -3.65 7.59 6.42
N ASP A 39 -4.94 7.71 6.10
CA ASP A 39 -5.65 9.00 6.09
C ASP A 39 -5.61 9.69 7.46
N THR A 40 -5.84 8.90 8.52
CA THR A 40 -5.80 9.40 9.90
C THR A 40 -4.40 9.94 10.25
N LEU A 41 -3.35 9.22 9.87
CA LEU A 41 -1.96 9.63 10.13
C LEU A 41 -1.59 10.89 9.34
N GLN A 42 -1.92 10.94 8.05
CA GLN A 42 -1.65 12.09 7.19
C GLN A 42 -2.34 13.34 7.72
N THR A 43 -3.62 13.25 8.07
CA THR A 43 -4.40 14.35 8.65
C THR A 43 -3.74 14.89 9.93
N ARG A 44 -3.31 14.00 10.83
CA ARG A 44 -2.70 14.40 12.11
C ARG A 44 -1.32 15.01 11.96
N LEU A 45 -0.47 14.43 11.13
CA LEU A 45 0.89 14.94 10.89
C LEU A 45 0.85 16.28 10.14
N ALA A 46 -0.09 16.46 9.22
CA ALA A 46 -0.32 17.73 8.54
C ALA A 46 -0.79 18.83 9.50
N ALA A 47 -1.61 18.48 10.52
CA ALA A 47 -2.14 19.44 11.49
C ALA A 47 -1.08 20.02 12.46
N ARG A 48 0.13 19.43 12.56
CA ARG A 48 1.25 19.89 13.42
C ARG A 48 0.88 20.18 14.89
N GLU A 49 -0.25 19.71 15.40
CA GLU A 49 -0.58 19.84 16.80
C GLU A 49 0.23 18.84 17.61
N THR A 50 1.22 19.35 18.35
CA THR A 50 1.95 18.57 19.36
C THR A 50 1.03 18.38 20.57
N THR A 51 -0.03 17.61 20.40
CA THR A 51 -0.83 17.18 21.55
C THR A 51 -0.03 16.10 22.28
N ALA A 52 0.20 16.31 23.58
CA ALA A 52 1.09 15.51 24.41
C ALA A 52 0.62 14.05 24.64
N ALA A 53 -0.47 13.62 23.99
CA ALA A 53 -1.08 12.31 24.14
C ALA A 53 -1.01 11.55 22.79
N PRO A 54 -0.73 10.24 22.81
CA PRO A 54 -0.69 9.43 21.60
C PRO A 54 -2.06 9.36 20.95
N LEU A 55 -2.09 9.34 19.62
CA LEU A 55 -3.30 9.00 18.86
C LEU A 55 -3.62 7.53 19.13
N VAL A 56 -4.84 7.24 19.60
CA VAL A 56 -5.35 5.89 19.75
C VAL A 56 -6.24 5.56 18.56
N VAL A 57 -5.83 4.59 17.74
CA VAL A 57 -6.63 4.03 16.66
C VAL A 57 -7.17 2.68 17.11
N ALA A 58 -8.49 2.54 17.26
CA ALA A 58 -9.13 1.27 17.60
C ALA A 58 -9.59 0.59 16.31
N LEU A 59 -8.97 -0.54 15.98
CA LEU A 59 -9.23 -1.22 14.71
C LEU A 59 -10.54 -2.04 14.71
N ASP A 60 -11.06 -2.42 15.87
CA ASP A 60 -12.30 -3.21 15.96
C ASP A 60 -13.56 -2.36 16.11
N THR A 61 -13.46 -1.04 16.01
CA THR A 61 -14.64 -0.16 16.09
C THR A 61 -15.28 -0.06 14.70
N PRO A 62 -16.51 -0.56 14.49
CA PRO A 62 -17.20 -0.41 13.21
C PRO A 62 -17.35 1.07 12.91
N GLN A 63 -16.84 1.51 11.77
CA GLN A 63 -17.11 2.84 11.23
C GLN A 63 -18.61 2.91 10.94
N GLU A 64 -19.35 3.64 11.77
CA GLU A 64 -20.78 3.88 11.58
C GLU A 64 -20.98 4.52 10.20
N SER A 65 -21.68 3.78 9.35
CA SER A 65 -21.91 4.03 7.94
C SER A 65 -22.76 5.28 7.73
N VAL A 66 -22.23 6.26 7.00
CA VAL A 66 -23.08 7.19 6.24
C VAL A 66 -23.25 6.58 4.85
N ALA A 67 -24.36 5.88 4.68
CA ALA A 67 -24.80 5.33 3.41
C ALA A 67 -25.10 6.45 2.40
N GLN A 68 -24.74 6.23 1.13
CA GLN A 68 -25.57 6.70 0.03
C GLN A 68 -25.58 5.72 -1.15
N GLU A 69 -26.74 5.06 -1.22
CA GLU A 69 -27.43 4.34 -2.30
C GLU A 69 -26.87 4.39 -3.74
N ALA A 70 -26.82 3.21 -4.35
CA ALA A 70 -26.74 3.00 -5.79
C ALA A 70 -28.09 3.26 -6.50
N PRO A 71 -28.07 3.48 -7.82
CA PRO A 71 -29.05 2.82 -8.67
C PRO A 71 -28.40 2.00 -9.80
N ALA A 72 -29.11 0.92 -10.14
CA ALA A 72 -28.72 -0.08 -11.10
C ALA A 72 -28.83 0.37 -12.56
N GLY A 73 -27.92 -0.15 -13.39
CA GLY A 73 -28.17 -0.46 -14.80
C GLY A 73 -27.46 0.43 -15.82
N GLY A 74 -26.54 -0.16 -16.58
CA GLY A 74 -26.07 0.42 -17.84
C GLY A 74 -24.64 0.03 -18.20
N THR A 75 -24.49 -1.01 -19.01
CA THR A 75 -23.27 -1.32 -19.76
C THR A 75 -22.80 -0.12 -20.56
N THR A 76 -21.55 0.29 -20.37
CA THR A 76 -20.60 0.62 -21.45
C THR A 76 -19.20 0.58 -20.84
N SER A 77 -18.36 -0.27 -21.40
CA SER A 77 -16.91 -0.22 -21.24
C SER A 77 -16.43 1.19 -21.58
N VAL A 78 -15.95 1.90 -20.56
CA VAL A 78 -15.15 3.10 -20.73
C VAL A 78 -13.83 2.80 -20.05
N ALA A 79 -12.78 2.98 -20.84
CA ALA A 79 -11.40 2.75 -20.52
C ALA A 79 -11.02 3.21 -19.11
N ASP A 80 -10.45 2.26 -18.38
CA ASP A 80 -9.49 2.41 -17.31
C ASP A 80 -8.74 3.75 -17.40
N THR A 81 -9.21 4.73 -16.64
CA THR A 81 -8.55 6.02 -16.48
C THR A 81 -8.54 6.34 -14.99
N GLY A 82 -7.49 5.86 -14.32
CA GLY A 82 -7.14 6.01 -12.90
C GLY A 82 -6.12 4.91 -12.59
N ASP A 83 -5.02 5.05 -11.87
CA ASP A 83 -4.56 6.00 -10.87
C ASP A 83 -3.04 5.74 -10.71
N GLY A 84 -2.24 6.79 -10.50
CA GLY A 84 -0.83 6.67 -10.06
C GLY A 84 0.14 5.94 -11.00
N PHE A 85 1.44 5.97 -10.67
CA PHE A 85 2.46 5.07 -11.21
C PHE A 85 2.53 3.81 -10.35
N ARG A 86 2.73 2.65 -10.98
CA ARG A 86 2.79 1.35 -10.28
C ARG A 86 4.23 0.91 -10.03
N GLN A 87 4.42 0.04 -9.05
CA GLN A 87 5.72 -0.59 -8.78
C GLN A 87 5.64 -2.11 -9.01
N TRP A 88 6.71 -2.69 -9.53
CA TRP A 88 6.79 -4.12 -9.89
C TRP A 88 8.03 -4.73 -9.26
N VAL A 89 7.88 -5.84 -8.56
CA VAL A 89 9.00 -6.54 -7.91
C VAL A 89 9.36 -7.81 -8.66
N CYS A 90 10.65 -7.99 -8.95
CA CYS A 90 11.15 -9.26 -9.44
C CYS A 90 11.03 -10.32 -8.35
N VAL A 91 10.26 -11.39 -8.59
CA VAL A 91 10.04 -12.44 -7.59
C VAL A 91 11.26 -13.33 -7.37
N ILE A 92 12.27 -13.23 -8.24
CA ILE A 92 13.51 -14.01 -8.18
C ILE A 92 14.55 -13.35 -7.28
N CYS A 93 14.71 -12.02 -7.37
CA CYS A 93 15.78 -11.29 -6.70
C CYS A 93 15.33 -10.13 -5.80
N GLY A 94 14.05 -9.76 -5.86
CA GLY A 94 13.49 -8.66 -5.07
C GLY A 94 13.76 -7.25 -5.61
N TRP A 95 14.35 -7.10 -6.79
CA TRP A 95 14.55 -5.79 -7.40
C TRP A 95 13.20 -5.15 -7.78
N VAL A 96 13.03 -3.86 -7.49
CA VAL A 96 11.78 -3.12 -7.72
C VAL A 96 11.94 -2.15 -8.89
N TYR A 97 11.08 -2.31 -9.88
CA TYR A 97 10.84 -1.32 -10.94
C TYR A 97 9.75 -0.36 -10.50
N ASP A 98 10.02 0.94 -10.51
CA ASP A 98 9.02 1.98 -10.27
C ASP A 98 8.71 2.68 -11.60
N GLU A 99 7.44 2.62 -12.06
CA GLU A 99 7.05 3.28 -13.32
C GLU A 99 7.32 4.79 -13.30
N ALA A 100 7.26 5.46 -12.13
CA ALA A 100 7.55 6.88 -12.00
C ALA A 100 9.05 7.18 -12.20
N ALA A 101 9.92 6.34 -11.63
CA ALA A 101 11.37 6.51 -11.72
C ALA A 101 11.96 5.94 -13.03
N GLY A 102 11.32 4.93 -13.61
CA GLY A 102 11.87 4.14 -14.69
C GLY A 102 13.15 3.38 -14.28
N ALA A 103 13.92 2.97 -15.27
CA ALA A 103 15.29 2.48 -15.13
C ALA A 103 16.19 3.11 -16.22
N PRO A 104 16.60 4.38 -16.05
CA PRO A 104 17.28 5.13 -17.10
C PRO A 104 18.61 4.51 -17.54
N ASP A 105 19.32 3.87 -16.60
CA ASP A 105 20.57 3.15 -16.88
C ASP A 105 20.37 1.93 -17.80
N ASP A 106 19.15 1.37 -17.81
CA ASP A 106 18.72 0.25 -18.65
C ASP A 106 17.85 0.70 -19.85
N GLY A 107 17.81 2.00 -20.14
CA GLY A 107 17.10 2.57 -21.28
C GLY A 107 15.59 2.73 -21.08
N LEU A 108 15.07 2.59 -19.86
CA LEU A 108 13.68 2.86 -19.50
C LEU A 108 13.58 4.24 -18.83
N PRO A 109 13.18 5.31 -19.53
CA PRO A 109 13.11 6.64 -18.94
C PRO A 109 12.06 6.74 -17.81
N PRO A 110 12.16 7.73 -16.91
CA PRO A 110 11.15 7.97 -15.89
C PRO A 110 9.76 8.16 -16.49
N GLY A 111 8.74 7.58 -15.87
CA GLY A 111 7.37 7.58 -16.35
C GLY A 111 7.02 6.46 -17.33
N THR A 112 7.95 5.55 -17.64
CA THR A 112 7.68 4.40 -18.50
C THR A 112 6.76 3.42 -17.78
N ARG A 113 5.55 3.21 -18.30
CA ARG A 113 4.60 2.24 -17.73
C ARG A 113 5.12 0.82 -17.94
N TRP A 114 4.73 -0.10 -17.07
CA TRP A 114 5.08 -1.51 -17.23
C TRP A 114 4.56 -2.10 -18.53
N ALA A 115 3.40 -1.64 -19.00
CA ALA A 115 2.86 -2.01 -20.30
C ALA A 115 3.79 -1.61 -21.46
N ASP A 116 4.56 -0.52 -21.30
CA ASP A 116 5.46 0.02 -22.32
C ASP A 116 6.89 -0.55 -22.22
N VAL A 117 7.22 -1.26 -21.15
CA VAL A 117 8.51 -1.97 -21.01
C VAL A 117 8.59 -3.08 -22.07
N PRO A 118 9.64 -3.15 -22.90
CA PRO A 118 9.79 -4.19 -23.91
C PRO A 118 9.83 -5.61 -23.31
N ASP A 119 9.21 -6.60 -23.97
CA ASP A 119 9.25 -8.00 -23.49
C ASP A 119 10.65 -8.61 -23.51
N ALA A 120 11.56 -8.04 -24.32
CA ALA A 120 12.97 -8.43 -24.36
C ALA A 120 13.80 -7.80 -23.24
N TRP A 121 13.26 -6.85 -22.48
CA TRP A 121 13.94 -6.27 -21.33
C TRP A 121 14.19 -7.35 -20.26
N ARG A 122 15.25 -7.16 -19.49
CA ARG A 122 15.76 -8.12 -18.51
C ARG A 122 15.99 -7.40 -17.19
N CYS A 123 15.73 -8.08 -16.07
CA CYS A 123 16.01 -7.55 -14.75
C CYS A 123 17.50 -7.18 -14.63
N PRO A 124 17.86 -5.95 -14.26
CA PRO A 124 19.26 -5.51 -14.19
C PRO A 124 20.07 -6.20 -13.09
N LEU A 125 19.39 -6.83 -12.12
CA LEU A 125 20.04 -7.52 -11.01
C LEU A 125 20.28 -9.02 -11.28
N CYS A 126 19.35 -9.71 -11.95
CA CYS A 126 19.38 -11.17 -12.09
C CYS A 126 19.11 -11.72 -13.50
N ASP A 127 18.93 -10.85 -14.49
CA ASP A 127 18.80 -11.20 -15.92
C ASP A 127 17.61 -12.11 -16.27
N VAL A 128 16.56 -12.09 -15.44
CA VAL A 128 15.29 -12.77 -15.74
C VAL A 128 14.34 -11.87 -16.54
N GLY A 129 13.33 -12.49 -17.15
CA GLY A 129 12.39 -11.80 -18.02
C GLY A 129 11.33 -10.99 -17.27
N LYS A 130 10.53 -10.25 -18.03
CA LYS A 130 9.42 -9.41 -17.54
C LYS A 130 8.32 -10.25 -16.88
N GLU A 131 8.19 -11.52 -17.29
CA GLU A 131 7.25 -12.50 -16.75
C GLU A 131 7.50 -12.85 -15.27
N ASP A 132 8.72 -12.64 -14.77
CA ASP A 132 9.13 -12.94 -13.39
C ASP A 132 8.93 -11.73 -12.44
N PHE A 133 8.08 -10.79 -12.82
CA PHE A 133 7.74 -9.62 -12.00
C PHE A 133 6.28 -9.65 -11.58
N ALA A 134 6.04 -9.33 -10.31
CA ALA A 134 4.71 -9.17 -9.74
C ALA A 134 4.43 -7.69 -9.45
N LEU A 135 3.20 -7.25 -9.73
CA LEU A 135 2.73 -5.94 -9.32
C LEU A 135 2.74 -5.85 -7.78
N VAL A 136 3.28 -4.76 -7.27
CA VAL A 136 3.23 -4.42 -5.84
C VAL A 136 2.22 -3.30 -5.66
N GLU A 137 1.18 -3.61 -4.88
CA GLU A 137 0.22 -2.63 -4.40
C GLU A 137 0.55 -2.32 -2.93
N PHE A 138 0.69 -1.04 -2.60
CA PHE A 138 0.98 -0.54 -1.25
C PHE A 138 -0.20 0.25 -0.70
#